data_AF-A0A9X6F6G7-F1
#
_entry.id   AF-A0A9X6F6G7-F1
#
_cell.length_a   1.000
_cell.length_b   1.000
_cell.length_c   1.000
_cell.angle_alpha   90.00
_cell.angle_beta   90.00
_cell.angle_gamma   90.00
#
_symmetry.space_group_name_H-M   'P 1'
#
loop_
_entity.id
_entity.type
_entity.pdbx_description
1 polymer ?
#
loop_
_entity_poly.entity_id
_entity_poly.type
_entity_poly.pdbx_seq_one_letter_code
_entity_poly.pdbx_strand_id
1 'polypeptide(L)'
;MKQLTLEDVVGSFDYTATSTADKFLKRNSIMTYSVEFYDKDEKWKLRWFDAKSKGAAIEMAKKKYGNIQIITTHISDRTLEEIMNLD
;
A
#
# COMPACT_ATOMS: atom_id res chain seq x y z
N MET A 1 -24.36 20.63 52.04
CA MET A 1 -24.48 19.58 51.00
C MET A 1 -23.19 19.58 50.19
N LYS A 2 -22.60 18.41 49.95
CA LYS A 2 -21.36 18.30 49.17
C LYS A 2 -21.73 18.38 47.68
N GLN A 3 -21.17 19.33 46.94
CA GLN A 3 -21.41 19.45 45.52
C GLN A 3 -20.63 18.35 44.78
N LEU A 4 -21.35 17.47 44.08
CA LEU A 4 -20.76 16.42 43.27
C LEU A 4 -20.26 17.03 41.97
N THR A 5 -19.02 16.71 41.57
CA THR A 5 -18.45 17.12 40.29
C THR A 5 -18.92 16.17 39.19
N LEU A 6 -18.92 16.63 37.94
CA LEU A 6 -19.39 15.86 36.78
C LEU A 6 -18.62 14.55 36.60
N GLU A 7 -17.35 14.55 37.03
CA GLU A 7 -16.45 13.39 37.07
C GLU A 7 -16.90 12.33 38.09
N ASP A 8 -17.56 12.72 39.18
CA ASP A 8 -18.08 11.82 40.23
C ASP A 8 -19.33 11.04 39.77
N VAL A 9 -20.10 11.63 38.83
CA VAL A 9 -21.33 11.04 38.29
C VAL A 9 -21.07 10.14 37.08
N VAL A 10 -20.10 10.51 36.23
CA VAL A 10 -19.88 9.85 34.92
C VAL A 10 -18.67 8.90 34.94
N GLY A 11 -17.86 8.95 36.01
CA GLY A 11 -16.59 8.24 36.09
C GLY A 11 -15.54 8.86 35.16
N SER A 12 -14.26 8.54 35.39
CA SER A 12 -13.17 8.97 34.51
C SER A 12 -13.34 8.31 33.14
N PHE A 13 -14.04 8.97 32.24
CA PHE A 13 -14.25 8.47 30.89
C PHE A 13 -12.92 8.63 30.13
N ASP A 14 -12.29 7.51 29.79
CA ASP A 14 -11.09 7.52 28.96
C ASP A 14 -11.52 7.83 27.51
N TYR A 15 -11.43 9.11 27.15
CA TYR A 15 -11.78 9.62 25.82
C TYR A 15 -10.73 9.28 24.76
N THR A 16 -9.90 8.25 24.94
CA THR A 16 -9.02 7.73 23.87
C THR A 16 -9.83 6.99 22.79
N ALA A 17 -10.74 7.70 22.15
CA ALA A 17 -11.36 7.25 20.92
C ALA A 17 -10.27 7.19 19.83
N THR A 18 -9.70 6.01 19.62
CA THR A 18 -8.82 5.77 18.48
C THR A 18 -9.61 6.05 17.20
N SER A 19 -9.25 7.12 16.50
CA SER A 19 -9.95 7.61 15.31
C SER A 19 -10.19 6.46 14.32
N THR A 20 -11.46 6.16 14.05
CA THR A 20 -11.83 5.15 13.04
C THR A 20 -11.28 5.52 11.67
N ALA A 21 -11.11 6.82 11.39
CA ALA A 21 -10.50 7.30 10.16
C ALA A 21 -9.06 6.80 9.98
N ASP A 22 -8.29 6.60 11.05
CA ASP A 22 -6.92 6.09 11.00
C ASP A 22 -6.89 4.62 10.52
N LYS A 23 -7.91 3.83 10.86
CA LYS A 23 -8.09 2.46 10.37
C LYS A 23 -8.46 2.41 8.88
N PHE A 24 -9.25 3.39 8.41
CA PHE A 24 -9.63 3.50 6.99
C PHE A 24 -8.53 4.10 6.11
N LEU A 25 -7.74 5.03 6.66
CA LEU A 25 -6.61 5.67 5.99
C LEU A 25 -5.33 4.83 6.01
N LYS A 26 -5.28 3.77 6.83
CA LYS A 26 -4.33 2.66 6.68
C LYS A 26 -4.62 1.85 5.41
N ARG A 27 -4.62 2.51 4.25
CA ARG A 27 -4.28 1.83 3.00
C ARG A 27 -2.89 1.27 3.24
N ASN A 28 -2.74 -0.05 3.21
CA ASN A 28 -1.44 -0.71 3.35
C ASN A 28 -0.43 0.11 2.54
N SER A 29 0.67 0.58 3.18
CA SER A 29 1.64 1.44 2.50
C SER A 29 2.32 0.78 1.29
N ILE A 30 1.98 -0.48 1.04
CA ILE A 30 2.40 -1.31 -0.08
C ILE A 30 1.22 -1.38 -1.05
N MET A 31 1.42 -0.86 -2.25
CA MET A 31 0.51 -1.00 -3.38
C MET A 31 1.14 -1.90 -4.44
N THR A 32 0.29 -2.54 -5.24
CA THR A 32 0.73 -3.37 -6.34
C THR A 32 0.89 -2.53 -7.60
N TYR A 33 2.02 -2.67 -8.26
CA TYR A 33 2.37 -1.96 -9.50
C TYR A 33 2.62 -2.95 -10.62
N SER A 34 2.08 -2.68 -11.81
CA SER A 34 2.55 -3.30 -13.05
C SER A 34 3.72 -2.51 -13.60
N VAL A 35 4.81 -3.19 -13.95
CA VAL A 35 5.96 -2.63 -14.65
C VAL A 35 6.03 -3.30 -16.03
N GLU A 36 5.93 -2.48 -17.06
CA GLU A 36 6.07 -2.88 -18.47
C GLU A 36 7.45 -2.48 -18.97
N PHE A 37 8.16 -3.42 -19.57
CA PHE A 37 9.52 -3.19 -20.03
C PHE A 37 9.93 -4.14 -21.16
N TYR A 38 10.93 -3.72 -21.92
CA TYR A 38 11.72 -4.63 -22.77
C TYR A 38 12.90 -5.17 -21.97
N ASP A 39 13.10 -6.49 -22.03
CA ASP A 39 14.30 -7.13 -21.48
C ASP A 39 15.50 -6.99 -22.43
N LYS A 40 16.67 -7.51 -22.02
CA LYS A 40 17.91 -7.47 -22.81
C LYS A 40 17.77 -8.09 -24.21
N ASP A 41 16.83 -9.02 -24.38
CA ASP A 41 16.53 -9.67 -25.67
C ASP A 41 15.44 -8.92 -26.46
N GLU A 42 15.14 -7.66 -26.10
CA GLU A 42 14.10 -6.81 -26.69
C GLU A 42 12.68 -7.41 -26.64
N LYS A 43 12.46 -8.38 -25.74
CA LYS A 43 11.14 -8.97 -25.55
C LYS A 43 10.34 -8.16 -24.56
N TRP A 44 9.11 -7.83 -24.96
CA TRP A 44 8.15 -7.16 -24.11
C TRP A 44 7.75 -8.07 -22.93
N LYS A 45 7.75 -7.52 -21.72
CA LYS A 45 7.33 -8.20 -20.49
C LYS A 45 6.50 -7.27 -19.62
N LEU A 46 5.45 -7.84 -19.03
CA LEU A 46 4.65 -7.25 -17.95
C LEU A 46 4.91 -8.02 -16.66
N ARG A 47 5.24 -7.31 -15.59
CA ARG A 47 5.50 -7.92 -14.27
C ARG A 47 4.85 -7.10 -13.15
N TRP A 48 4.32 -7.82 -12.17
CA TRP A 48 3.65 -7.24 -11.01
C TRP A 48 4.56 -7.24 -9.79
N PHE A 49 4.54 -6.16 -9.02
CA PHE A 49 5.36 -5.98 -7.82
C PHE A 49 4.60 -5.25 -6.74
N ASP A 50 4.73 -5.72 -5.50
CA ASP A 50 4.28 -5.00 -4.31
C ASP A 50 5.36 -4.02 -3.85
N ALA A 51 5.06 -2.72 -3.92
CA ALA A 51 6.01 -1.66 -3.63
C ALA A 51 5.37 -0.50 -2.86
N LYS A 52 6.18 0.26 -2.14
CA LYS A 52 5.73 1.49 -1.48
C LYS A 52 5.53 2.67 -2.44
N SER A 53 6.15 2.60 -3.63
CA SER A 53 6.10 3.65 -4.65
C SER A 53 6.41 3.08 -6.03
N LYS A 54 6.03 3.81 -7.07
CA LYS A 54 6.39 3.51 -8.47
C LYS A 54 7.91 3.37 -8.66
N GLY A 55 8.70 4.23 -8.02
CA GLY A 55 10.17 4.16 -8.07
C GLY A 55 10.71 2.85 -7.50
N ALA A 56 10.21 2.44 -6.34
CA ALA A 56 10.58 1.17 -5.73
C ALA A 56 10.21 -0.04 -6.61
N ALA A 57 9.05 -0.01 -7.28
CA ALA A 57 8.66 -1.04 -8.23
C ALA A 57 9.64 -1.15 -9.42
N ILE A 58 10.05 -0.01 -9.98
CA ILE A 58 11.03 0.04 -11.07
C ILE A 58 12.40 -0.47 -10.61
N GLU A 59 12.86 -0.09 -9.43
CA GLU A 59 14.13 -0.57 -8.87
C GLU A 59 14.11 -2.09 -8.66
N MET A 60 13.01 -2.64 -8.15
CA MET A 60 12.85 -4.09 -8.03
C MET A 60 12.87 -4.78 -9.39
N ALA A 61 12.23 -4.21 -10.41
CA ALA A 61 12.28 -4.74 -11.77
C ALA A 61 13.72 -4.74 -12.32
N LYS A 62 14.44 -3.62 -12.20
CA LYS A 62 15.86 -3.52 -12.60
C LYS A 62 16.75 -4.49 -11.82
N LYS A 63 16.53 -4.66 -10.53
CA LYS A 63 17.29 -5.60 -9.69
C LYS A 63 17.07 -7.05 -10.12
N LYS A 64 15.85 -7.41 -10.55
CA LYS A 64 15.49 -8.77 -10.95
C LYS A 64 15.86 -9.10 -12.39
N TYR A 65 15.69 -8.15 -13.30
CA TYR A 65 15.83 -8.37 -14.75
C TYR A 65 17.07 -7.72 -15.36
N GLY A 66 17.84 -6.98 -14.57
CA GLY A 66 19.07 -6.32 -15.01
C GLY A 66 18.79 -5.04 -15.80
N ASN A 67 19.52 -4.85 -16.89
CA ASN A 67 19.32 -3.70 -17.77
C ASN A 67 18.04 -3.90 -18.59
N ILE A 68 17.01 -3.12 -18.27
CA ILE A 68 15.69 -3.16 -18.88
C ILE A 68 15.26 -1.77 -19.34
N GLN A 69 14.55 -1.69 -20.45
CA GLN A 69 13.95 -0.46 -20.93
C GLN A 69 12.52 -0.36 -20.42
N ILE A 70 12.27 0.50 -19.44
CA ILE A 70 10.93 0.73 -18.89
C ILE A 70 10.07 1.45 -19.94
N ILE A 71 8.88 0.89 -20.22
CA ILE A 71 7.87 1.46 -21.09
C ILE A 71 6.91 2.30 -20.25
N THR A 72 6.25 1.66 -19.29
CA THR A 72 5.31 2.32 -18.37
C THR A 72 5.24 1.59 -17.04
N THR A 73 4.60 2.22 -16.06
CA THR A 73 4.31 1.62 -14.77
C THR A 73 3.00 2.18 -14.26
N HIS A 74 2.07 1.29 -13.93
CA HIS A 74 0.73 1.64 -13.44
C HIS A 74 0.51 1.09 -12.03
N ILE A 75 -0.32 1.79 -11.27
CA ILE A 75 -0.78 1.32 -9.97
C ILE A 75 -2.07 0.51 -10.16
N SER A 76 -2.16 -0.62 -9.45
CA SER A 76 -3.33 -1.47 -9.41
C SER A 76 -4.19 -1.14 -8.19
N ASP A 77 -5.51 -1.23 -8.36
CA ASP A 77 -6.45 -1.24 -7.22
C ASP A 77 -6.56 -2.62 -6.57
N ARG A 78 -6.08 -3.68 -7.24
CA ARG A 78 -5.99 -5.06 -6.72
C ARG A 78 -4.61 -5.33 -6.13
N THR A 79 -4.57 -6.17 -5.11
CA THR A 79 -3.37 -6.73 -4.51
C THR A 79 -2.69 -7.74 -5.44
N LEU A 80 -1.39 -7.99 -5.21
CA LEU A 80 -0.64 -8.98 -5.97
C LEU A 80 -1.24 -10.39 -5.85
N GLU A 81 -1.70 -10.77 -4.66
CA GLU A 81 -2.36 -12.06 -4.43
C GLU A 81 -3.63 -12.20 -5.26
N GLU A 82 -4.49 -11.18 -5.27
CA GLU A 82 -5.71 -11.18 -6.10
C GLU A 82 -5.39 -11.30 -7.59
N ILE A 83 -4.32 -10.65 -8.06
CA ILE A 83 -3.89 -10.74 -9.45
C ILE A 83 -3.39 -12.15 -9.78
N MET A 84 -2.57 -12.75 -8.90
CA MET A 84 -2.04 -14.10 -9.11
C MET A 84 -3.10 -15.19 -9.05
N ASN A 85 -4.24 -14.94 -8.39
CA ASN A 85 -5.39 -15.85 -8.38
C ASN A 85 -6.27 -15.76 -9.64
N LEU A 86 -6.09 -14.73 -10.46
CA LEU A 86 -6.85 -14.51 -11.70
C LEU A 86 -6.11 -14.93 -12.97
N ASP A 87 -4.78 -15.07 -12.88
CA ASP A 87 -3.88 -15.52 -13.94
C ASP A 87 -3.76 -17.05 -13.93
#